data_AF-A0A8X8GDC0-F1
#
_entry.id   AF-A0A8X8GDC0-F1
#
_cell.length_a   1.000
_cell.length_b   1.000
_cell.length_c   1.000
_cell.angle_alpha   90.00
_cell.angle_beta   90.00
_cell.angle_gamma   90.00
#
_symmetry.space_group_name_H-M   'P 1'
#
loop_
_entity.id
_entity.type
_entity.pdbx_description
1 polymer ?
#
loop_
_entity_poly.entity_id
_entity_poly.type
_entity_poly.pdbx_seq_one_letter_code
_entity_poly.pdbx_strand_id
1 'polypeptide(L)'
;MKLWDADLRDVLRRWRERPPVVLELRRDGYCLVRVHNGEAELITAQDIDPLSSRYRELLLESLRHSVQSQGLAGSPAATYLFREDYNLQVVDAPKVPAGEMLAALRWQLADLLD
;
A
#
# COMPACT_ATOMS: atom_id res chain seq x y z
N MET A 1 -4.26 9.06 -15.58
CA MET A 1 -4.53 9.64 -14.25
C MET A 1 -3.31 9.37 -13.39
N LYS A 2 -2.58 10.43 -13.04
CA LYS A 2 -1.34 10.34 -12.29
C LYS A 2 -1.73 10.15 -10.80
N LEU A 3 -1.21 9.12 -10.13
CA LEU A 3 -1.61 8.72 -8.77
C LEU A 3 -1.43 9.83 -7.69
N TRP A 4 -0.66 10.87 -8.00
CA TRP A 4 -0.43 12.03 -7.13
C TRP A 4 -1.47 13.16 -7.25
N ASP A 5 -2.46 13.04 -8.15
CA ASP A 5 -3.57 14.01 -8.26
C ASP A 5 -4.79 13.62 -7.43
N ALA A 6 -4.72 12.56 -6.62
CA ALA A 6 -5.82 12.17 -5.74
C ALA A 6 -5.99 13.24 -4.65
N ASP A 7 -7.06 14.03 -4.72
CA ASP A 7 -7.43 14.96 -3.65
C ASP A 7 -7.63 14.14 -2.38
N LEU A 8 -6.81 14.41 -1.35
CA LEU A 8 -6.93 13.82 -0.02
C LEU A 8 -8.37 13.90 0.51
N ARG A 9 -9.13 14.94 0.12
CA ARG A 9 -10.55 15.07 0.48
C ARG A 9 -11.42 13.98 -0.13
N ASP A 10 -11.17 13.59 -1.38
CA ASP A 10 -11.92 12.50 -2.02
C ASP A 10 -11.56 11.14 -1.41
N VAL A 11 -10.29 10.93 -1.09
CA VAL A 11 -9.83 9.74 -0.35
C VAL A 11 -10.53 9.65 1.01
N LEU A 12 -10.50 10.73 1.80
CA LEU A 12 -11.14 10.80 3.11
C LEU A 12 -12.67 10.66 3.03
N ARG A 13 -13.31 11.22 2.01
CA ARG A 13 -14.75 11.06 1.77
C ARG A 13 -15.10 9.58 1.56
N ARG A 14 -14.37 8.89 0.68
CA ARG A 14 -14.58 7.47 0.40
C ARG A 14 -14.33 6.60 1.63
N TRP A 15 -13.39 6.98 2.50
CA TRP A 15 -13.12 6.28 3.77
C TRP A 15 -14.27 6.39 4.78
N ARG A 16 -15.03 7.49 4.75
CA ARG A 16 -16.24 7.64 5.59
C ARG A 16 -17.39 6.77 5.12
N GLU A 17 -17.53 6.59 3.80
CA GLU A 17 -18.57 5.76 3.20
C GLU A 17 -18.28 4.26 3.35
N ARG A 18 -16.99 3.89 3.27
CA ARG A 18 -16.52 2.50 3.44
C ARG A 18 -15.20 2.49 4.20
N PRO A 19 -15.12 1.83 5.36
CA PRO A 19 -13.89 1.74 6.13
C PRO A 19 -12.74 1.23 5.26
N PRO A 20 -11.56 1.87 5.32
CA PRO A 20 -10.40 1.42 4.56
C PRO A 20 -9.94 0.03 5.02
N VAL A 21 -9.45 -0.74 4.07
CA VAL A 21 -8.84 -2.05 4.30
C VAL A 21 -7.35 -1.95 4.03
N VAL A 22 -6.54 -2.45 4.96
CA VAL A 22 -5.10 -2.62 4.77
C VAL A 22 -4.84 -4.05 4.33
N LEU A 23 -4.16 -4.19 3.19
CA LEU A 23 -3.58 -5.44 2.71
C LEU A 23 -2.12 -5.47 3.13
N GLU A 24 -1.81 -6.35 4.08
CA GLU A 24 -0.46 -6.79 4.35
C GLU A 24 -0.14 -7.97 3.44
N LEU A 25 0.81 -7.78 2.52
CA LEU A 25 1.30 -8.85 1.66
C LEU A 25 2.60 -9.40 2.25
N ARG A 26 2.61 -10.71 2.52
CA ARG A 26 3.77 -11.42 3.07
C ARG A 26 4.31 -12.37 2.01
N ARG A 27 5.50 -12.92 2.27
CA ARG A 27 6.10 -13.93 1.39
C ARG A 27 5.29 -15.22 1.34
N ASP A 28 4.63 -15.56 2.45
CA ASP A 28 3.91 -16.79 2.70
C ASP A 28 2.39 -16.57 2.76
N GLY A 29 1.88 -15.51 2.16
CA GLY A 29 0.44 -15.23 2.11
C GLY A 29 0.09 -13.77 2.36
N TYR A 30 -1.03 -13.51 3.03
CA TYR A 30 -1.51 -12.14 3.26
C TYR A 30 -2.45 -12.02 4.46
N CYS A 31 -2.62 -10.79 4.93
CA CYS A 31 -3.64 -10.41 5.90
C CYS A 31 -4.47 -9.24 5.37
N LEU A 32 -5.78 -9.25 5.64
CA LEU A 32 -6.66 -8.11 5.44
C LEU A 32 -7.09 -7.58 6.81
N VAL A 33 -6.85 -6.29 7.03
CA VAL A 33 -7.16 -5.61 8.29
C VAL A 33 -8.07 -4.43 7.99
N ARG A 34 -9.15 -4.27 8.74
CA ARG A 34 -9.98 -3.06 8.70
C ARG A 34 -9.48 -2.10 9.78
N VAL A 35 -9.31 -0.84 9.41
CA VAL A 35 -8.97 0.21 10.38
C VAL A 35 -10.16 1.15 10.52
N HIS A 36 -10.71 1.26 11.73
CA HIS A 36 -11.86 2.10 12.00
C HIS A 36 -11.75 2.69 13.42
N ASN A 37 -11.97 4.00 13.56
CA ASN A 37 -11.89 4.73 14.84
C ASN A 37 -10.59 4.50 15.63
N GLY A 38 -9.46 4.30 14.94
CA GLY A 38 -8.16 4.05 15.57
C GLY A 38 -7.96 2.60 16.03
N GLU A 39 -8.95 1.73 15.84
CA GLU A 39 -8.86 0.30 16.11
C GLU A 39 -8.60 -0.48 14.82
N ALA A 40 -7.87 -1.59 14.95
CA ALA A 40 -7.57 -2.51 13.87
C ALA A 40 -8.30 -3.84 14.12
N GLU A 41 -9.09 -4.27 13.13
CA GLU A 41 -9.83 -5.53 13.13
C GLU A 41 -9.22 -6.44 12.05
N LEU A 42 -8.71 -7.61 12.44
CA LEU A 42 -8.29 -8.62 11.49
C LEU A 42 -9.52 -9.23 10.80
N ILE A 43 -9.67 -9.00 9.50
CA ILE A 43 -10.74 -9.61 8.70
C ILE A 43 -10.36 -11.05 8.34
N THR A 44 -9.14 -11.26 7.85
CA THR A 44 -8.63 -12.58 7.51
C THR A 44 -7.11 -12.59 7.46
N ALA A 45 -6.53 -13.75 7.78
CA ALA A 45 -5.15 -14.09 7.49
C ALA A 45 -5.17 -15.40 6.70
N GLN A 46 -4.39 -15.45 5.62
CA GLN A 46 -4.25 -16.63 4.78
C GLN A 46 -2.78 -16.93 4.59
N ASP A 47 -2.42 -18.19 4.83
CA ASP A 47 -1.10 -18.72 4.58
C ASP A 47 -1.11 -19.46 3.24
N ILE A 48 -0.06 -19.27 2.46
CA ILE A 48 0.12 -19.83 1.12
C ILE A 48 1.58 -20.26 1.01
N ASP A 49 1.79 -21.53 0.66
CA ASP A 49 3.12 -22.08 0.52
C ASP A 49 3.94 -21.30 -0.54
N PRO A 50 5.00 -20.59 -0.14
CA PRO A 50 5.84 -19.81 -1.05
C PRO A 50 6.65 -20.67 -2.03
N LEU A 51 6.79 -21.97 -1.76
CA LEU A 51 7.52 -22.91 -2.61
C LEU A 51 6.62 -23.59 -3.65
N SER A 52 5.31 -23.37 -3.58
CA SER A 52 4.36 -23.88 -4.55
C SER A 52 4.63 -23.32 -5.94
N SER A 53 4.67 -24.18 -6.95
CA SER A 53 4.74 -23.77 -8.35
C SER A 53 3.53 -22.95 -8.81
N ARG A 54 2.44 -22.96 -8.03
CA ARG A 54 1.21 -22.18 -8.24
C ARG A 54 1.02 -21.04 -7.23
N TYR A 55 2.09 -20.61 -6.55
CA TYR A 55 2.01 -19.62 -5.48
C TYR A 55 1.22 -18.37 -5.89
N ARG A 56 1.52 -17.81 -7.06
CA ARG A 56 0.88 -16.57 -7.54
C ARG A 56 -0.60 -16.76 -7.84
N GLU A 57 -0.97 -17.88 -8.46
CA GLU A 57 -2.37 -18.21 -8.76
C GLU A 57 -3.16 -18.41 -7.45
N LEU A 58 -2.61 -19.19 -6.52
CA LEU A 58 -3.24 -19.45 -5.22
C LEU A 58 -3.43 -18.17 -4.41
N LEU A 59 -2.43 -17.27 -4.42
CA LEU A 59 -2.50 -15.95 -3.79
C LEU A 59 -3.63 -15.10 -4.37
N LEU A 60 -3.72 -15.00 -5.69
CA LEU A 60 -4.75 -14.20 -6.35
C LEU A 60 -6.16 -14.79 -6.19
N GLU A 61 -6.29 -16.12 -6.29
CA GLU A 61 -7.55 -16.83 -6.09
C GLU A 61 -8.05 -16.68 -4.65
N SER A 62 -7.18 -16.90 -3.66
CA SER A 62 -7.50 -16.73 -2.24
C SER A 62 -7.87 -15.28 -1.92
N LEU A 63 -7.06 -14.31 -2.36
CA LEU A 63 -7.34 -12.89 -2.12
C LEU A 63 -8.67 -12.46 -2.74
N ARG A 64 -8.95 -12.89 -3.98
CA ARG A 64 -10.24 -12.61 -4.64
C ARG A 64 -11.40 -13.21 -3.86
N HIS A 65 -11.26 -14.45 -3.41
CA HIS A 65 -12.29 -15.11 -2.61
C HIS A 65 -12.55 -14.34 -1.30
N SER A 66 -11.51 -13.95 -0.58
CA SER A 66 -11.62 -13.15 0.65
C SER A 66 -12.27 -11.79 0.42
N VAL A 67 -11.91 -11.08 -0.65
CA VAL A 67 -12.54 -9.79 -0.99
C VAL A 67 -14.04 -9.94 -1.27
N GLN A 68 -14.43 -11.03 -1.95
CA GLN A 68 -15.82 -11.30 -2.28
C GLN A 68 -16.63 -11.75 -1.05
N SER A 69 -16.12 -12.73 -0.29
CA SER A 69 -16.83 -13.30 0.86
C SER A 69 -17.01 -12.30 1.99
N GLN A 70 -16.07 -11.35 2.14
CA GLN A 70 -16.11 -10.30 3.15
C GLN A 70 -16.76 -9.00 2.66
N GLY A 71 -17.29 -8.96 1.43
CA GLY A 71 -17.99 -7.79 0.89
C GLY A 71 -17.10 -6.56 0.71
N LEU A 72 -15.79 -6.74 0.52
CA LEU A 72 -14.81 -5.65 0.50
C LEU A 72 -14.68 -4.97 -0.86
N ALA A 73 -15.36 -5.48 -1.90
CA ALA A 73 -15.28 -4.95 -3.26
C ALA A 73 -15.62 -3.45 -3.30
N GLY A 74 -14.69 -2.63 -3.80
CA GLY A 74 -14.84 -1.17 -3.89
C GLY A 74 -14.46 -0.40 -2.62
N SER A 75 -14.06 -1.10 -1.54
CA SER A 75 -13.48 -0.44 -0.37
C SER A 75 -12.14 0.19 -0.73
N PRO A 76 -11.83 1.39 -0.21
CA PRO A 76 -10.49 1.94 -0.28
C PRO A 76 -9.49 0.94 0.31
N ALA A 77 -8.37 0.72 -0.38
CA ALA A 77 -7.35 -0.22 0.03
C ALA A 77 -5.99 0.47 0.14
N ALA A 78 -5.24 0.12 1.18
CA ALA A 78 -3.85 0.51 1.36
C ALA A 78 -2.99 -0.73 1.52
N THR A 79 -1.71 -0.62 1.17
CA THR A 79 -0.70 -1.65 1.42
C THR A 79 0.61 -0.95 1.78
N TYR A 80 1.58 -1.70 2.28
CA TYR A 80 2.91 -1.19 2.57
C TYR A 80 3.95 -2.06 1.87
N LEU A 81 5.08 -1.44 1.54
CA LEU A 81 6.23 -2.16 1.01
C LEU A 81 7.00 -2.78 2.17
N PHE A 82 7.55 -3.98 1.97
CA PHE A 82 8.44 -4.59 2.95
C PHE A 82 9.71 -3.74 3.09
N ARG A 83 10.34 -3.73 4.26
CA ARG A 83 11.47 -2.82 4.55
C ARG A 83 12.63 -3.03 3.58
N GLU A 84 12.79 -4.26 3.10
CA GLU A 84 13.80 -4.72 2.17
C GLU A 84 13.53 -4.26 0.72
N ASP A 85 12.29 -3.87 0.40
CA ASP A 85 11.87 -3.43 -0.93
C ASP A 85 12.08 -1.93 -1.18
N TYR A 86 12.50 -1.18 -0.15
CA TYR A 86 12.77 0.25 -0.29
C TYR A 86 13.94 0.73 0.57
N ASN A 87 14.59 1.80 0.10
CA ASN A 87 15.58 2.53 0.89
C ASN A 87 14.97 3.84 1.39
N LEU A 88 14.96 4.00 2.72
CA LEU A 88 14.63 5.28 3.33
C LEU A 88 15.92 6.05 3.58
N GLN A 89 16.08 7.18 2.93
CA GLN A 89 17.20 8.08 3.13
C GLN A 89 16.72 9.42 3.66
N VAL A 90 17.41 9.91 4.69
CA VAL A 90 17.20 11.27 5.20
C VAL A 90 18.16 12.17 4.43
N VAL A 91 17.60 13.17 3.75
CA VAL A 91 18.37 14.17 3.00
C VAL A 91 18.06 15.56 3.53
N ASP A 92 19.04 16.46 3.47
CA ASP A 92 18.81 17.87 3.75
C ASP A 92 17.93 18.48 2.67
N ALA A 93 16.92 19.23 3.08
CA ALA A 93 16.02 19.90 2.16
C ALA A 93 16.79 20.88 1.24
N PRO A 94 16.68 20.74 -0.09
CA PRO A 94 17.29 21.69 -1.02
C PRO A 94 16.85 23.12 -0.78
N LYS A 95 17.80 24.05 -0.82
CA LYS A 95 17.53 25.50 -0.71
C LYS A 95 17.11 26.08 -2.07
N VAL A 96 15.97 25.61 -2.60
CA VAL A 96 15.40 26.01 -3.89
C VAL A 96 13.93 26.47 -3.74
N PRO A 97 13.37 27.22 -4.70
CA PRO A 97 11.95 27.56 -4.70
C PRO A 97 11.04 26.32 -4.63
N ALA A 98 9.84 26.46 -4.04
CA ALA A 98 8.91 25.34 -3.84
C ALA A 98 8.55 24.60 -5.15
N GLY A 99 8.46 25.32 -6.27
CA GLY A 99 8.17 24.74 -7.59
C GLY A 99 9.31 23.85 -8.14
N GLU A 100 10.51 23.96 -7.59
CA GLU A 100 11.71 23.22 -8.03
C GLU A 100 12.12 22.11 -7.06
N MET A 101 11.52 22.06 -5.86
CA MET A 101 11.87 21.13 -4.78
C MET A 101 11.90 19.67 -5.23
N LEU A 102 10.85 19.20 -5.92
CA LEU A 102 10.77 17.80 -6.37
C LEU A 102 11.86 17.46 -7.38
N ALA A 103 12.22 18.39 -8.26
CA ALA A 103 13.27 18.19 -9.24
C ALA A 103 14.65 18.13 -8.56
N ALA A 104 14.90 19.03 -7.61
CA ALA A 104 16.15 19.05 -6.83
C ALA A 104 16.32 17.77 -5.99
N LEU A 105 15.27 17.31 -5.30
CA LEU A 105 15.29 16.06 -4.53
C LEU A 105 15.56 14.84 -5.42
N ARG A 106 14.94 14.77 -6.61
CA ARG A 106 15.19 13.68 -7.57
C ARG A 106 16.65 13.64 -8.03
N TRP A 107 17.24 14.81 -8.28
CA TRP A 107 18.64 14.93 -8.66
C TRP A 107 19.57 14.43 -7.55
N GLN A 108 19.35 14.86 -6.30
CA GLN A 108 20.12 14.36 -5.16
C GLN A 108 19.98 12.86 -4.95
N LEU A 109 18.76 12.31 -5.09
CA LEU A 109 18.55 10.87 -4.96
C LEU A 109 19.24 10.07 -6.07
N ALA A 110 19.31 10.60 -7.30
CA ALA A 110 20.04 9.94 -8.39
C ALA A 110 21.54 9.83 -8.07
N ASP A 111 22.15 10.93 -7.58
CA ASP A 111 23.55 10.98 -7.17
C ASP A 111 23.90 10.01 -6.02
N LEU A 112 22.90 9.64 -5.19
CA LEU A 112 23.06 8.71 -4.08
C LEU A 112 22.84 7.23 -4.47
N LEU A 113 22.26 6.98 -5.64
CA LEU A 113 21.95 5.63 -6.15
C LEU A 113 22.94 5.16 -7.23
N ASP A 114 23.70 6.08 -7.83
CA ASP A 114 24.86 5.81 -8.68
C ASP A 114 26.07 5.32 -7.86
#